data_AF-A0A108UE62-F1
#
_entry.id   AF-A0A108UE62-F1
#
_cell.length_a   1.000
_cell.length_b   1.000
_cell.length_c   1.000
_cell.angle_alpha   90.00
_cell.angle_beta   90.00
_cell.angle_gamma   90.00
#
_symmetry.space_group_name_H-M   'P 1'
#
loop_
_entity.id
_entity.type
_entity.pdbx_description
1 polymer ?
#
loop_
_entity_poly.entity_id
_entity_poly.type
_entity_poly.pdbx_seq_one_letter_code
_entity_poly.pdbx_strand_id
1 'polypeptide(L)'
;MKLRTLCASLLAVAACAGGAQAATPACASARLQVEISHIQRVQACTAQGPNSPVCRQNEQVEKLQWQMMDAVCPSPTPQCAVNRQLYDIVSQQRAIKCQQAGSSTAPICQAAMQQEDASFLQVKLSCFMQ
;
A
#
# COMPACT_ATOMS: atom_id res chain seq x y z
N MET A 1 1.63 9.10 61.71
CA MET A 1 1.22 9.45 60.33
C MET A 1 2.43 9.26 59.41
N LYS A 2 2.39 8.27 58.52
CA LYS A 2 3.45 8.03 57.51
C LYS A 2 2.80 8.11 56.14
N LEU A 3 2.84 9.29 55.51
CA LEU A 3 2.62 9.41 54.06
C LEU A 3 3.92 9.05 53.38
N ARG A 4 3.90 8.02 52.53
CA ARG A 4 4.97 7.77 51.56
C ARG A 4 4.39 7.95 50.16
N THR A 5 4.95 8.97 49.54
CA THR A 5 4.64 9.61 48.28
C THR A 5 4.69 8.63 47.10
N LEU A 6 3.56 8.55 46.38
CA LEU A 6 3.49 8.04 45.01
C LEU A 6 4.15 9.09 44.09
N CYS A 7 5.23 8.74 43.42
CA CYS A 7 5.72 9.49 42.26
C CYS A 7 5.90 8.52 41.09
N ALA A 8 4.84 8.41 40.30
CA ALA A 8 4.88 7.94 38.93
C ALA A 8 5.69 8.95 38.09
N SER A 9 6.68 8.46 37.35
CA SER A 9 7.31 9.22 36.25
C SER A 9 7.69 8.24 35.15
N LEU A 10 6.67 7.70 34.49
CA LEU A 10 6.74 7.12 33.15
C LEU A 10 6.69 8.27 32.16
N LEU A 11 7.84 8.83 31.79
CA LEU A 11 7.96 9.80 30.68
C LEU A 11 9.39 9.79 30.13
N ALA A 12 9.58 9.08 29.02
CA ALA A 12 10.64 9.37 28.06
C ALA A 12 10.21 8.87 26.68
N VAL A 13 9.16 9.50 26.13
CA VAL A 13 8.96 9.56 24.68
C VAL A 13 9.79 10.75 24.18
N ALA A 14 10.78 10.47 23.33
CA ALA A 14 11.23 11.32 22.21
C ALA A 14 12.65 10.90 21.78
N ALA A 15 12.74 9.80 21.03
CA ALA A 15 13.87 9.61 20.13
C ALA A 15 13.45 10.07 18.73
N CYS A 16 13.43 11.39 18.53
CA CYS A 16 13.53 11.97 17.19
C CYS A 16 14.98 11.74 16.73
N ALA A 17 15.23 10.57 16.14
CA ALA A 17 16.45 10.31 15.40
C ALA A 17 16.02 9.95 13.98
N GLY A 18 16.40 10.80 13.02
CA GLY A 18 16.30 10.53 11.58
C GLY A 18 17.25 9.41 11.17
N GLY A 19 17.03 8.21 11.71
CA GLY A 19 17.63 6.99 11.21
C GLY A 19 16.75 6.45 10.10
N ALA A 20 17.36 6.02 9.00
CA ALA A 20 16.74 5.05 8.12
C ALA A 20 16.31 3.86 9.00
N GLN A 21 15.03 3.82 9.35
CA GLN A 21 14.47 2.75 10.15
C GLN A 21 14.46 1.53 9.23
N ALA A 22 15.44 0.64 9.42
CA ALA A 22 15.41 -0.67 8.80
C ALA A 22 14.02 -1.26 9.04
N ALA A 23 13.33 -1.62 7.96
CA ALA A 23 11.95 -2.11 8.04
C ALA A 23 11.89 -3.26 9.05
N THR A 24 10.99 -3.15 10.03
CA THR A 24 10.75 -4.25 10.96
C THR A 24 10.38 -5.51 10.17
N PRO A 25 10.65 -6.74 10.68
CA PRO A 25 10.24 -7.96 9.99
C PRO A 25 8.75 -7.98 9.63
N ALA A 26 7.91 -7.38 10.48
CA ALA A 26 6.49 -7.18 10.22
C ALA A 26 6.23 -6.27 9.01
N CYS A 27 6.96 -5.15 8.91
CA CYS A 27 6.84 -4.24 7.77
C CYS A 27 7.35 -4.88 6.47
N ALA A 28 8.48 -5.59 6.50
CA ALA A 28 8.99 -6.31 5.33
C ALA A 28 7.98 -7.36 4.84
N SER A 29 7.35 -8.09 5.77
CA SER A 29 6.30 -9.06 5.45
C SER A 29 5.06 -8.39 4.86
N ALA A 30 4.63 -7.25 5.41
CA ALA A 30 3.47 -6.52 4.89
C ALA A 30 3.71 -5.95 3.48
N ARG A 31 4.90 -5.40 3.21
CA ARG A 31 5.32 -4.97 1.86
C ARG A 31 5.24 -6.13 0.85
N LEU A 32 5.73 -7.32 1.24
CA LEU A 32 5.64 -8.51 0.39
C LEU A 32 4.18 -8.93 0.13
N GLN A 33 3.29 -8.87 1.13
CA GLN A 33 1.88 -9.19 0.93
C GLN A 33 1.16 -8.21 -0.01
N VAL A 34 1.54 -6.94 0.03
CA VAL A 34 1.08 -5.95 -0.95
C VAL A 34 1.53 -6.33 -2.36
N GLU A 35 2.79 -6.72 -2.55
CA GLU A 35 3.27 -7.17 -3.87
C GLU A 35 2.54 -8.42 -4.38
N ILE A 36 2.35 -9.41 -3.51
CA ILE A 36 1.65 -10.65 -3.86
C ILE A 36 0.20 -10.35 -4.26
N SER A 37 -0.52 -9.59 -3.44
CA SER A 37 -1.93 -9.26 -3.70
C SER A 37 -2.10 -8.39 -4.95
N HIS A 38 -1.16 -7.48 -5.23
CA HIS A 38 -1.13 -6.71 -6.47
C HIS A 38 -1.01 -7.61 -7.70
N ILE A 39 -0.06 -8.56 -7.70
CA ILE A 39 0.12 -9.52 -8.80
C ILE A 39 -1.14 -10.37 -9.00
N GLN A 40 -1.71 -10.89 -7.90
CA GLN A 40 -2.93 -11.71 -7.94
C GLN A 40 -4.10 -10.94 -8.54
N ARG A 41 -4.29 -9.68 -8.15
CA ARG A 41 -5.30 -8.78 -8.73
C ARG A 41 -5.05 -8.56 -10.22
N VAL A 42 -3.84 -8.21 -10.62
CA VAL A 42 -3.51 -7.99 -12.05
C VAL A 42 -3.83 -9.23 -12.87
N GLN A 43 -3.43 -10.42 -12.41
CA GLN A 43 -3.73 -11.67 -13.08
C GLN A 43 -5.23 -11.94 -13.18
N ALA A 44 -5.97 -11.80 -12.06
CA ALA A 44 -7.41 -12.02 -12.02
C ALA A 44 -8.17 -11.08 -12.97
N CYS A 45 -7.87 -9.78 -12.91
CA CYS A 45 -8.53 -8.76 -13.74
C CYS A 45 -8.15 -8.88 -15.22
N THR A 46 -6.94 -9.31 -15.53
CA THR A 46 -6.52 -9.55 -16.92
C THR A 46 -7.21 -10.78 -17.49
N ALA A 47 -7.26 -11.88 -16.73
CA ALA A 47 -7.78 -13.17 -17.20
C ALA A 47 -9.30 -13.24 -17.23
N GLN A 48 -9.99 -12.67 -16.25
CA GLN A 48 -11.45 -12.76 -16.11
C GLN A 48 -12.19 -11.46 -16.44
N GLY A 49 -11.45 -10.38 -16.68
CA GLY A 49 -11.99 -9.06 -16.96
C GLY A 49 -12.30 -8.25 -15.70
N PRO A 50 -12.40 -6.91 -15.85
CA PRO A 50 -12.43 -5.96 -14.74
C PRO A 50 -13.72 -5.98 -13.91
N ASN A 51 -14.81 -6.52 -14.46
CA ASN A 51 -16.10 -6.63 -13.77
C ASN A 51 -16.36 -8.03 -13.17
N SER A 52 -15.44 -8.98 -13.35
CA SER A 52 -15.60 -10.33 -12.80
C SER A 52 -15.61 -10.31 -11.26
N PRO A 53 -16.36 -11.21 -10.61
CA PRO A 53 -16.34 -11.33 -9.16
C PRO A 53 -14.93 -11.58 -8.61
N VAL A 54 -14.12 -12.36 -9.31
CA VAL A 54 -12.74 -12.69 -8.89
C VAL A 54 -11.83 -11.48 -8.98
N CYS A 55 -11.91 -10.65 -10.04
CA CYS A 55 -11.17 -9.39 -10.11
C CYS A 55 -11.54 -8.48 -8.92
N ARG A 56 -12.83 -8.23 -8.70
CA ARG A 56 -13.30 -7.35 -7.62
C ARG A 56 -12.90 -7.85 -6.24
N GLN A 57 -12.91 -9.17 -6.01
CA GLN A 57 -12.44 -9.75 -4.76
C GLN A 57 -10.95 -9.46 -4.55
N ASN A 58 -10.12 -9.66 -5.57
CA ASN A 58 -8.68 -9.40 -5.46
C ASN A 58 -8.36 -7.90 -5.31
N GLU A 59 -9.18 -7.01 -5.89
CA GLU A 59 -9.07 -5.56 -5.62
C GLU A 59 -9.30 -5.23 -4.15
N GLN A 60 -10.29 -5.86 -3.50
CA GLN A 60 -10.53 -5.67 -2.07
C GLN A 60 -9.40 -6.28 -1.21
N VAL A 61 -8.90 -7.46 -1.59
CA VAL A 61 -7.77 -8.10 -0.89
C VAL A 61 -6.54 -7.20 -0.92
N GLU A 62 -6.16 -6.68 -2.09
CA GLU A 62 -5.00 -5.78 -2.18
C GLU A 62 -5.21 -4.51 -1.35
N LYS A 63 -6.41 -3.90 -1.41
CA LYS A 63 -6.74 -2.74 -0.57
C LYS A 63 -6.55 -3.03 0.92
N LEU A 64 -6.95 -4.20 1.40
CA LEU A 64 -6.73 -4.62 2.78
C LEU A 64 -5.24 -4.80 3.08
N GLN A 65 -4.46 -5.39 2.19
CA GLN A 65 -3.01 -5.53 2.38
C GLN A 65 -2.31 -4.18 2.47
N TRP A 66 -2.74 -3.21 1.67
CA TRP A 66 -2.26 -1.83 1.78
C TRP A 66 -2.58 -1.21 3.15
N GLN A 67 -3.81 -1.35 3.63
CA GLN A 67 -4.20 -0.84 4.96
C GLN A 67 -3.40 -1.50 6.08
N MET A 68 -3.15 -2.81 5.99
CA MET A 68 -2.30 -3.53 6.94
C MET A 68 -0.87 -3.03 6.89
N MET A 69 -0.31 -2.83 5.69
CA MET A 69 1.02 -2.26 5.52
C MET A 69 1.11 -0.86 6.12
N ASP A 70 0.17 0.04 5.80
CA ASP A 70 0.14 1.41 6.30
C ASP A 70 0.06 1.46 7.84
N ALA A 71 -0.53 0.45 8.48
CA ALA A 71 -0.61 0.35 9.94
C ALA A 71 0.68 -0.13 10.63
N VAL A 72 1.50 -0.94 9.95
CA VAL A 72 2.71 -1.57 10.55
C VAL A 72 4.03 -1.01 9.99
N CYS A 73 3.96 -0.26 8.89
CA CYS A 73 5.09 0.38 8.25
C CYS A 73 5.00 1.90 8.44
N PRO A 74 5.83 2.53 9.29
CA PRO A 74 6.01 3.97 9.21
C PRO A 74 6.54 4.35 7.82
N SER A 75 6.03 5.44 7.23
CA SER A 75 6.53 5.93 5.94
C SER A 75 8.00 6.34 6.10
N PRO A 76 8.96 5.68 5.42
CA PRO A 76 10.39 5.90 5.64
C PRO A 76 10.84 7.29 5.18
N THR A 77 10.14 7.90 4.21
CA THR A 77 10.46 9.21 3.65
C THR A 77 9.19 9.99 3.25
N PRO A 78 9.25 11.33 3.14
CA PRO A 78 8.17 12.13 2.55
C PRO A 78 7.84 11.70 1.12
N GLN A 79 8.87 11.31 0.33
CA GLN A 79 8.67 10.83 -1.03
C GLN A 79 7.85 9.54 -1.06
N CYS A 80 8.07 8.63 -0.11
CA CYS A 80 7.24 7.44 0.03
C CYS A 80 5.77 7.80 0.27
N ALA A 81 5.49 8.72 1.21
CA ALA A 81 4.13 9.14 1.51
C ALA A 81 3.43 9.74 0.27
N VAL A 82 4.12 10.58 -0.50
CA VAL A 82 3.61 11.16 -1.74
C VAL A 82 3.33 10.08 -2.79
N ASN A 83 4.29 9.19 -3.05
CA ASN A 83 4.12 8.11 -4.03
C ASN A 83 3.00 7.15 -3.63
N ARG A 84 2.84 6.87 -2.33
CA ARG A 84 1.75 6.03 -1.80
C ARG A 84 0.37 6.64 -2.03
N GLN A 85 0.23 7.96 -1.83
CA GLN A 85 -1.01 8.69 -2.14
C GLN A 85 -1.29 8.73 -3.64
N LEU A 86 -0.26 8.99 -4.47
CA LEU A 86 -0.39 8.96 -5.93
C LEU A 86 -0.81 7.57 -6.44
N TYR A 87 -0.26 6.50 -5.86
CA TYR A 87 -0.67 5.14 -6.19
C TYR A 87 -2.15 4.88 -5.88
N ASP A 88 -2.65 5.30 -4.71
CA ASP A 88 -4.07 5.13 -4.37
C ASP A 88 -4.99 5.82 -5.40
N ILE A 89 -4.66 7.05 -5.79
CA ILE A 89 -5.41 7.80 -6.80
C ILE A 89 -5.38 7.08 -8.16
N VAL A 90 -4.20 6.67 -8.61
CA VAL A 90 -4.04 6.01 -9.92
C VAL A 90 -4.72 4.64 -9.93
N SER A 91 -4.66 3.89 -8.83
CA SER A 91 -5.31 2.59 -8.69
C SER A 91 -6.84 2.72 -8.78
N GLN A 92 -7.42 3.72 -8.11
CA GLN A 92 -8.85 4.02 -8.22
C GLN A 92 -9.24 4.44 -9.65
N GLN A 93 -8.43 5.27 -10.30
CA GLN A 93 -8.66 5.66 -11.69
C GLN A 93 -8.62 4.45 -12.64
N ARG A 94 -7.67 3.53 -12.44
CA ARG A 94 -7.57 2.28 -13.22
C ARG A 94 -8.81 1.44 -13.03
N ALA A 95 -9.26 1.22 -11.80
CA ALA A 95 -10.47 0.46 -11.51
C ALA A 95 -11.68 1.06 -12.25
N ILE A 96 -11.92 2.37 -12.13
CA ILE A 96 -13.03 3.05 -12.79
C ILE A 96 -12.95 2.91 -14.32
N LYS A 97 -11.81 3.26 -14.93
CA LYS A 97 -11.62 3.20 -16.39
C LYS A 97 -11.80 1.79 -16.93
N CYS A 98 -11.26 0.79 -16.25
CA CYS A 98 -11.37 -0.60 -16.66
C CYS A 98 -12.79 -1.15 -16.49
N GLN A 99 -13.46 -0.86 -15.38
CA GLN A 99 -14.84 -1.29 -15.14
C GLN A 99 -15.80 -0.68 -16.17
N GLN A 100 -15.64 0.61 -16.48
CA GLN A 100 -16.41 1.30 -17.52
C GLN A 100 -16.14 0.73 -18.93
N ALA A 101 -14.89 0.39 -19.23
CA ALA A 101 -14.53 -0.21 -20.50
C ALA A 101 -15.03 -1.66 -20.65
N GLY A 102 -15.30 -2.36 -19.55
CA GLY A 102 -15.80 -3.73 -19.52
C GLY A 102 -14.80 -4.81 -19.89
N SER A 103 -13.64 -4.45 -20.44
CA SER A 103 -12.57 -5.38 -20.85
C SER A 103 -11.19 -4.87 -20.45
N SER A 104 -10.33 -5.80 -20.01
CA SER A 104 -8.91 -5.56 -19.72
C SER A 104 -8.09 -5.24 -20.98
N THR A 105 -8.59 -5.63 -22.15
CA THR A 105 -7.93 -5.37 -23.46
C THR A 105 -8.39 -4.08 -24.12
N ALA A 106 -9.36 -3.37 -23.54
CA ALA A 106 -9.79 -2.09 -24.07
C ALA A 106 -8.64 -1.07 -23.97
N PRO A 107 -8.36 -0.25 -25.00
CA PRO A 107 -7.21 0.67 -24.99
C PRO A 107 -7.18 1.61 -23.78
N ILE A 108 -8.35 2.09 -23.34
CA ILE A 108 -8.45 2.96 -22.15
C ILE A 108 -8.11 2.24 -20.84
N CYS A 109 -8.45 0.95 -20.74
CA CYS A 109 -8.08 0.13 -19.59
C CYS A 109 -6.59 -0.20 -19.61
N GLN A 110 -6.05 -0.60 -20.76
CA GLN A 110 -4.63 -0.89 -20.91
C GLN A 110 -3.74 0.31 -20.57
N ALA A 111 -4.11 1.51 -21.05
CA ALA A 111 -3.40 2.74 -20.69
C ALA A 111 -3.45 3.03 -19.19
N ALA A 112 -4.60 2.78 -18.55
CA ALA A 112 -4.76 2.96 -17.11
C ALA A 112 -3.97 1.91 -16.29
N MET A 113 -3.91 0.66 -16.75
CA MET A 113 -3.07 -0.39 -16.16
C MET A 113 -1.59 -0.01 -16.23
N GLN A 114 -1.09 0.44 -17.38
CA GLN A 114 0.30 0.88 -17.53
C GLN A 114 0.64 2.06 -16.61
N GLN A 115 -0.29 3.01 -16.46
CA GLN A 115 -0.12 4.13 -15.54
C GLN A 115 -0.04 3.66 -14.08
N GLU A 116 -0.89 2.70 -13.69
CA GLU A 116 -0.87 2.12 -12.35
C GLU A 116 0.42 1.32 -12.10
N ASP A 117 0.86 0.50 -13.05
CA ASP A 117 2.09 -0.29 -12.94
C ASP A 117 3.32 0.62 -12.71
N ALA A 118 3.39 1.73 -13.45
CA ALA A 118 4.44 2.73 -13.26
C ALA A 118 4.37 3.37 -11.85
N SER A 119 3.16 3.69 -11.37
CA SER A 119 2.96 4.24 -10.03
C SER A 119 3.32 3.24 -8.93
N PHE A 120 2.96 1.96 -9.11
CA PHE A 120 3.32 0.89 -8.19
C PHE A 120 4.84 0.71 -8.09
N LEU A 121 5.55 0.77 -9.23
CA LEU A 121 7.00 0.72 -9.26
C LEU A 121 7.64 1.89 -8.48
N GLN A 122 7.08 3.11 -8.61
CA GLN A 122 7.55 4.26 -7.84
C GLN A 122 7.37 4.02 -6.33
N VAL A 123 6.25 3.43 -5.91
CA VAL A 123 6.07 3.04 -4.51
C VAL A 123 7.11 2.01 -4.08
N LYS A 124 7.36 0.97 -4.87
CA LYS A 124 8.40 -0.02 -4.55
C LYS A 124 9.77 0.62 -4.32
N LEU A 125 10.18 1.52 -5.21
CA LEU A 125 11.46 2.24 -5.13
C LEU A 125 11.53 3.16 -3.91
N SER A 126 10.47 3.93 -3.64
CA SER A 126 10.49 4.94 -2.57
C SER A 126 10.11 4.41 -1.19
N CYS A 127 9.37 3.30 -1.12
CA CYS A 127 8.78 2.80 0.12
C CYS A 127 9.30 1.42 0.52
N PHE A 128 9.62 0.53 -0.42
CA PHE A 128 9.89 -0.87 -0.09
C PHE A 128 11.38 -1.19 -0.02
N MET A 129 12.19 -0.50 -0.82
CA MET A 129 13.64 -0.69 -0.91
C MET A 129 14.46 0.33 -0.11
N GLN A 130 13.79 1.11 0.75
CA GLN A 130 14.41 1.92 1.80
C GLN A 130 14.54 1.07 3.08
#